data_AF-A0A816G116-F1
#
_entry.id   AF-A0A816G116-F1
#
_cell.length_a   1.000
_cell.length_b   1.000
_cell.length_c   1.000
_cell.angle_alpha   90.00
_cell.angle_beta   90.00
_cell.angle_gamma   90.00
#
_symmetry.space_group_name_H-M   'P 1'
#
loop_
_entity.id
_entity.type
_entity.pdbx_description
1 polymer ?
#
loop_
_entity_poly.entity_id
_entity_poly.type
_entity_poly.pdbx_seq_one_letter_code
_entity_poly.pdbx_strand_id
1 'polypeptide(L)'
;IEQRIFEMFREIFHCATIEEPPFGIGSCLSSRALYAADLILELKHNNKIQPKLLEINFAPDCQHACTSYPTFYNQVFNVLFRDLIDDEDIVDISS
;
A
#
# COMPACT_ATOMS: atom_id res chain seq x y z
N ILE A 1 -6.87 4.94 -13.96
CA ILE A 1 -7.32 5.15 -12.56
C ILE A 1 -6.26 4.61 -11.62
N GLU A 2 -5.82 3.37 -11.83
CA GLU A 2 -4.69 2.74 -11.16
C GLU A 2 -3.46 3.64 -10.98
N GLN A 3 -2.93 4.25 -12.05
CA GLN A 3 -1.80 5.19 -11.93
C GLN A 3 -2.05 6.32 -10.90
N ARG A 4 -3.29 6.84 -10.82
CA ARG A 4 -3.65 7.89 -9.83
C ARG A 4 -3.69 7.35 -8.41
N ILE A 5 -4.01 6.05 -8.24
CA ILE A 5 -3.96 5.38 -6.93
C ILE A 5 -2.50 5.20 -6.51
N PHE A 6 -1.62 4.78 -7.43
CA PHE A 6 -0.19 4.64 -7.14
C PHE A 6 0.48 5.98 -6.82
N GLU A 7 0.16 7.03 -7.58
CA GLU A 7 0.59 8.40 -7.28
C GLU A 7 0.13 8.86 -5.90
N MET A 8 -1.14 8.63 -5.56
CA MET A 8 -1.67 8.96 -4.23
C MET A 8 -0.95 8.20 -3.10
N PHE A 9 -0.66 6.90 -3.27
CA PHE A 9 0.09 6.14 -2.26
C PHE A 9 1.53 6.65 -2.09
N ARG A 10 2.22 6.93 -3.20
CA ARG A 10 3.56 7.55 -3.15
C ARG A 10 3.55 8.87 -2.38
N GLU A 11 2.64 9.78 -2.73
CA GLU A 11 2.56 11.09 -2.11
C GLU A 11 2.31 10.97 -0.60
N ILE A 12 1.43 10.05 -0.20
CA ILE A 12 1.08 9.90 1.22
C ILE A 12 2.23 9.32 2.03
N PHE A 13 2.90 8.26 1.55
CA PHE A 13 4.05 7.72 2.25
C PHE A 13 5.24 8.68 2.23
N HIS A 14 5.45 9.42 1.13
CA HIS A 14 6.46 10.48 1.10
C HIS A 14 6.17 11.54 2.16
N CYS A 15 4.94 12.09 2.19
CA CYS A 15 4.55 13.08 3.19
C CYS A 15 4.68 12.56 4.62
N ALA A 16 4.32 11.29 4.86
CA ALA A 16 4.43 10.66 6.16
C ALA A 16 5.88 10.56 6.66
N THR A 17 6.88 10.64 5.77
CA THR A 17 8.32 10.60 6.11
C THR A 17 8.98 11.98 6.25
N ILE A 18 8.24 13.08 6.01
CA ILE A 18 8.80 14.44 6.08
C ILE A 18 9.13 14.84 7.52
N GLU A 19 8.26 14.46 8.46
CA GLU A 19 8.42 14.77 9.88
C GLU A 19 9.08 13.60 10.62
N GLU A 20 9.87 13.90 11.65
CA GLU A 20 10.47 12.89 12.50
C GLU A 20 9.42 12.25 13.45
N PRO A 21 9.64 11.02 13.95
CA PRO A 21 8.82 10.44 15.00
C PRO A 21 8.75 11.38 16.23
N PRO A 22 7.57 11.51 16.88
CA PRO A 22 6.36 10.71 16.69
C PRO A 22 5.37 11.25 15.64
N PHE A 23 5.71 12.34 14.93
CA PHE A 23 4.79 13.00 14.01
C PHE A 23 4.79 12.37 12.61
N GLY A 24 5.89 11.71 12.23
CA GLY A 24 6.00 10.95 10.99
C GLY A 24 6.62 9.56 11.17
N ILE A 25 6.81 8.89 10.03
CA ILE A 25 7.39 7.56 9.91
C ILE A 25 8.91 7.71 9.76
N GLY A 26 9.65 7.29 10.78
CA GLY A 26 11.11 7.32 10.79
C GLY A 26 11.73 6.21 9.94
N SER A 27 12.91 6.49 9.38
CA SER A 27 13.68 5.49 8.63
C SER A 27 14.33 4.46 9.56
N CYS A 28 14.17 3.17 9.27
CA CYS A 28 14.92 2.10 9.92
C CYS A 28 15.21 0.99 8.91
N LEU A 29 16.48 0.77 8.58
CA LEU A 29 16.89 -0.18 7.54
C LEU A 29 16.48 -1.63 7.83
N SER A 30 16.35 -1.99 9.11
CA SER A 30 15.90 -3.30 9.56
C SER A 30 14.39 -3.41 9.73
N SER A 31 13.65 -2.32 9.50
CA SER A 31 12.18 -2.30 9.61
C SER A 31 11.52 -2.54 8.27
N ARG A 32 10.42 -3.28 8.29
CA ARG A 32 9.52 -3.57 7.17
C ARG A 32 8.10 -3.56 7.72
N ALA A 33 7.15 -3.08 6.92
CA ALA A 33 5.77 -2.91 7.37
C ALA A 33 4.79 -3.31 6.26
N LEU A 34 3.68 -3.91 6.68
CA LEU A 34 2.53 -4.17 5.82
C LEU A 34 1.42 -3.19 6.21
N TYR A 35 0.88 -2.52 5.19
CA TYR A 35 -0.25 -1.61 5.33
C TYR A 35 -1.39 -2.06 4.43
N ALA A 36 -2.62 -1.97 4.91
CA ALA A 36 -3.81 -1.99 4.06
C ALA A 36 -4.29 -0.57 3.83
N ALA A 37 -4.73 -0.27 2.61
CA ALA A 37 -5.28 1.03 2.25
C ALA A 37 -6.72 0.86 1.77
N ASP A 38 -7.65 1.52 2.47
CA ASP A 38 -9.06 1.47 2.12
C ASP A 38 -9.42 2.64 1.21
N LEU A 39 -10.01 2.32 0.06
CA LEU A 39 -10.33 3.28 -1.00
C LEU A 39 -11.81 3.24 -1.34
N ILE A 40 -12.37 4.42 -1.62
CA ILE A 40 -13.64 4.53 -2.34
C ILE A 40 -13.38 5.14 -3.73
N LEU A 41 -14.10 4.63 -4.73
CA LEU A 41 -14.10 5.20 -6.08
C LEU A 41 -15.34 6.08 -6.26
N GLU A 42 -15.11 7.39 -6.38
CA GLU A 42 -16.17 8.36 -6.60
C GLU A 42 -16.35 8.63 -8.10
N LEU A 43 -17.57 8.47 -8.62
CA LEU A 43 -17.91 8.89 -9.98
C LEU A 43 -18.28 10.38 -9.99
N LYS A 44 -17.42 11.21 -10.59
CA LYS A 44 -17.66 12.66 -10.73
C LYS A 44 -18.69 12.97 -11.83
N HIS A 45 -19.25 14.18 -11.79
CA HIS A 45 -20.24 14.67 -12.76
C HIS A 45 -19.77 14.64 -14.23
N ASN A 46 -18.45 14.63 -14.47
CA ASN A 46 -17.86 14.52 -15.80
C ASN A 46 -17.53 13.07 -16.19
N ASN A 47 -18.16 12.08 -15.55
CA ASN A 47 -17.93 10.64 -15.70
C ASN A 47 -16.48 10.19 -15.43
N LYS A 48 -15.67 11.01 -14.75
CA LYS A 48 -14.33 10.60 -14.31
C LYS A 48 -14.41 9.91 -12.95
N ILE A 49 -13.76 8.76 -12.84
CA ILE A 49 -13.57 8.08 -11.55
C ILE A 49 -12.41 8.75 -10.80
N GLN A 50 -12.66 9.13 -9.54
CA GLN A 50 -11.67 9.67 -8.62
C GLN A 50 -11.49 8.73 -7.43
N PRO A 51 -10.28 8.19 -7.21
CA PRO A 51 -10.00 7.46 -5.98
C PRO A 51 -9.98 8.42 -4.78
N LYS A 52 -10.48 7.94 -3.65
CA LYS A 52 -10.51 8.62 -2.36
C LYS A 52 -9.95 7.67 -1.32
N LEU A 53 -8.81 8.01 -0.73
CA LEU A 53 -8.29 7.29 0.43
C LEU A 53 -9.18 7.59 1.65
N LEU A 54 -9.52 6.54 2.39
CA LEU A 54 -10.21 6.64 3.66
C LEU A 54 -9.23 6.50 4.82
N GLU A 55 -8.52 5.37 4.86
CA GLU A 55 -7.59 5.04 5.93
C GLU A 55 -6.44 4.17 5.45
N ILE A 56 -5.37 4.17 6.24
CA ILE A 56 -4.22 3.29 6.10
C ILE A 56 -4.03 2.57 7.44
N ASN A 57 -4.16 1.26 7.42
CA ASN A 57 -4.07 0.41 8.60
C ASN A 57 -2.73 -0.29 8.66
N PHE A 58 -1.96 -0.05 9.73
CA PHE A 58 -0.73 -0.79 10.02
C PHE A 58 -1.07 -2.17 10.60
N ALA A 59 -0.38 -3.21 10.12
CA ALA A 59 -0.62 -4.60 10.51
C ALA A 59 -2.10 -5.03 10.36
N PRO A 60 -2.65 -4.97 9.14
CA PRO A 60 -4.05 -5.28 8.89
C PRO A 60 -4.37 -6.76 9.16
N ASP A 61 -5.64 -7.06 9.45
CA ASP A 61 -6.13 -8.44 9.43
C ASP A 61 -6.27 -8.92 7.98
N CYS A 62 -5.55 -9.99 7.63
CA CYS A 62 -5.54 -10.57 6.29
C CYS A 62 -6.27 -11.92 6.20
N GLN A 63 -7.09 -12.31 7.19
CA GLN A 63 -7.80 -13.60 7.15
C GLN A 63 -8.67 -13.75 5.89
N HIS A 64 -9.36 -12.69 5.50
CA HIS A 64 -10.16 -12.67 4.27
C HIS A 64 -9.28 -12.84 3.03
N ALA A 65 -8.17 -12.12 2.93
CA ALA A 65 -7.23 -12.23 1.82
C ALA A 65 -6.69 -13.66 1.69
N CYS A 66 -6.35 -14.32 2.80
CA CYS A 66 -5.84 -15.70 2.79
C CYS A 66 -6.87 -16.73 2.31
N THR A 67 -8.16 -16.45 2.50
CA THR A 67 -9.24 -17.34 2.05
C THR A 67 -9.40 -17.28 0.53
N SER A 68 -9.21 -16.10 -0.06
CA SER A 68 -9.30 -15.88 -1.51
C SER A 68 -7.99 -16.16 -2.25
N TYR A 69 -6.86 -15.94 -1.58
CA TYR A 69 -5.51 -16.01 -2.14
C TYR A 69 -4.62 -16.86 -1.22
N PRO A 70 -4.57 -18.20 -1.41
CA PRO A 70 -3.82 -19.10 -0.52
C PRO A 70 -2.32 -18.79 -0.41
N THR A 71 -1.75 -18.11 -1.42
CA THR A 71 -0.34 -17.72 -1.48
C THR A 71 -0.05 -16.32 -0.93
N PHE A 72 -1.07 -15.60 -0.45
CA PHE A 72 -0.97 -14.19 -0.03
C PHE A 72 0.20 -13.92 0.92
N TYR A 73 0.27 -14.64 2.04
CA TYR A 73 1.37 -14.42 2.98
C TYR A 73 2.72 -14.81 2.40
N ASN A 74 2.80 -15.85 1.57
CA ASN A 74 4.07 -16.21 0.93
C ASN A 74 4.57 -15.07 0.03
N GLN A 75 3.67 -14.42 -0.72
CA GLN A 75 3.99 -13.23 -1.52
C GLN A 75 4.46 -12.08 -0.63
N VAL A 76 3.72 -11.76 0.45
CA VAL A 76 4.12 -10.72 1.41
C VAL A 76 5.51 -11.01 2.00
N PHE A 77 5.78 -12.25 2.42
CA PHE A 77 7.09 -12.64 2.98
C PHE A 77 8.21 -12.54 1.95
N ASN A 78 7.95 -12.95 0.71
CA ASN A 78 8.90 -12.84 -0.39
C ASN A 78 9.29 -11.38 -0.64
N VAL A 79 8.31 -10.47 -0.67
CA VAL A 79 8.57 -9.03 -0.86
C VAL A 79 9.32 -8.45 0.35
N LEU A 80 8.82 -8.66 1.56
CA LEU A 80 9.36 -7.96 2.73
C LEU A 80 10.74 -8.46 3.18
N PHE A 81 11.05 -9.76 2.97
CA PHE A 81 12.23 -10.38 3.58
C PHE A 81 13.17 -11.06 2.59
N ARG A 82 12.77 -11.22 1.33
CA ARG A 82 13.60 -11.86 0.30
C ARG A 82 13.87 -10.96 -0.90
N ASP A 83 13.26 -9.77 -0.94
CA ASP A 83 13.34 -8.82 -2.05
C ASP A 83 12.96 -9.46 -3.41
N LEU A 84 12.00 -10.40 -3.38
CA LEU A 84 11.51 -11.12 -4.57
C LEU A 84 10.17 -10.53 -5.02
N ILE A 85 10.13 -10.07 -6.27
CA ILE A 85 8.97 -9.50 -6.95
C ILE A 85 8.77 -10.31 -8.24
N ASP A 86 8.25 -11.52 -8.06
CA ASP A 86 8.19 -12.54 -9.13
C ASP A 86 6.74 -12.79 -9.60
N ASP A 87 5.81 -11.94 -9.15
CA ASP A 87 4.37 -12.13 -9.28
C ASP A 87 3.72 -10.92 -9.96
N GLU A 88 2.75 -11.18 -10.85
CA GLU A 88 2.03 -10.14 -11.60
C GLU A 88 1.19 -9.23 -10.69
N ASP A 89 0.85 -9.70 -9.49
CA ASP A 89 0.05 -8.95 -8.51
C ASP A 89 0.88 -7.92 -7.69
N ILE A 90 2.22 -7.88 -7.86
CA ILE A 90 3.11 -6.98 -7.12
C ILE A 90 3.65 -5.90 -8.05
N VAL A 91 3.38 -4.64 -7.71
CA VAL A 91 3.85 -3.48 -8.46
C VAL A 91 4.78 -2.65 -7.59
N ASP A 92 6.01 -2.43 -8.07
CA ASP A 92 6.91 -1.44 -7.47
C ASP A 92 6.46 -0.04 -7.91
N ILE A 93 6.08 0.78 -6.93
CA ILE A 93 5.62 2.16 -7.13
C ILE A 93 6.66 3.19 -6.64
N SER A 94 7.88 2.78 -6.29
CA SER A 94 8.92 3.68 -5.77
C SER A 94 9.52 4.63 -6.82
N SER A 95 9.39 4.29 -8.11
CA SER A 95 9.88 5.09 -9.26
C SER A 95 8.88 6.11 -9.79
#